data_AF-A0A937SM18-F1
#
_entry.id   AF-A0A937SM18-F1
#
_cell.length_a   1.000
_cell.length_b   1.000
_cell.length_c   1.000
_cell.angle_alpha   90.00
_cell.angle_beta   90.00
_cell.angle_gamma   90.00
#
_symmetry.space_group_name_H-M   'P 1'
#
loop_
_entity.id
_entity.type
_entity.pdbx_description
1 polymer ?
#
loop_
_entity_poly.entity_id
_entity_poly.type
_entity_poly.pdbx_seq_one_letter_code
_entity_poly.pdbx_strand_id
1 'polypeptide(L)'
;MEPIKQYWIDNFEGVFVLVILVFVSAIVWFVESKLSFLNFFYLPVLLGSYYLGIRSGVLGAFFTFLVIAIFASIYPDRFIAQMDIFGLWASILTWAGFLILTAVIVGFTHRELQEKMTEALRAKAKASSNAELLEQTMTTIREFESELDYKVEERTRVLEQKTKSIRAHKEEVEETLYSTMDPAVVKLMIEGRIRTENRRISVMFSDLKGFTQYSKDHSA
;
A
#
# COMPACT_ATOMS: atom_id res chain seq x y z
N MET A 1 1.60 -13.87 35.05
CA MET A 1 1.42 -15.15 34.30
C MET A 1 2.30 -15.22 33.05
N GLU A 2 2.98 -14.14 32.64
CA GLU A 2 3.92 -14.11 31.51
C GLU A 2 5.21 -14.92 31.69
N PRO A 3 5.87 -15.00 32.88
CA PRO A 3 7.14 -15.73 32.99
C PRO A 3 6.96 -17.25 32.90
N ILE A 4 5.82 -17.77 33.34
CA ILE A 4 5.47 -19.20 33.20
C ILE A 4 5.23 -19.51 31.72
N LYS A 5 4.49 -18.66 31.00
CA LYS A 5 4.25 -18.86 29.56
C LYS A 5 5.56 -18.84 28.77
N GLN A 6 6.49 -17.94 29.13
CA GLN A 6 7.82 -17.86 28.53
C GLN A 6 8.64 -19.14 28.81
N TYR A 7 8.67 -19.60 30.07
CA TYR A 7 9.41 -20.80 30.46
C TYR A 7 8.89 -22.08 29.78
N TRP A 8 7.57 -22.20 29.58
CA TRP A 8 6.99 -23.33 28.85
C TRP A 8 7.36 -23.34 27.37
N ILE A 9 7.61 -22.17 26.77
CA ILE A 9 8.04 -22.03 25.37
C ILE A 9 9.55 -22.24 25.24
N ASP A 10 10.34 -21.72 26.18
CA ASP A 10 11.80 -21.82 26.16
C ASP A 10 12.30 -23.25 26.53
N ASN A 11 11.58 -23.95 27.41
CA ASN A 11 11.88 -25.32 27.85
C ASN A 11 10.89 -26.36 27.29
N PHE A 12 10.30 -26.08 26.12
CA PHE A 12 9.18 -26.85 25.56
C PHE A 12 9.54 -28.31 25.22
N GLU A 13 10.78 -28.60 24.82
CA GLU A 13 11.25 -29.98 24.59
C GLU A 13 11.14 -30.83 25.87
N GLY A 14 11.49 -30.26 27.02
CA GLY A 14 11.38 -30.91 28.32
C GLY A 14 9.92 -31.13 28.73
N VAL A 15 9.06 -30.13 28.51
CA VAL A 15 7.62 -30.25 28.74
C VAL A 15 7.01 -31.36 27.88
N PHE A 16 7.38 -31.41 26.61
CA PHE A 16 6.87 -32.39 25.67
C PHE A 16 7.24 -33.83 26.07
N VAL A 17 8.51 -34.06 26.45
CA VAL A 17 8.96 -35.35 26.99
C VAL A 17 8.26 -35.69 28.31
N LEU A 18 8.06 -34.70 29.20
CA LEU A 18 7.34 -34.90 30.46
C LEU A 18 5.88 -35.31 30.23
N VAL A 19 5.19 -34.66 29.29
CA VAL A 19 3.82 -35.02 28.89
C VAL A 19 3.78 -36.46 28.37
N ILE A 20 4.68 -36.85 27.47
CA ILE A 20 4.78 -38.24 26.99
C ILE A 20 4.99 -39.21 28.17
N LEU A 21 5.90 -38.89 29.07
CA LEU A 21 6.25 -39.74 30.20
C LEU A 21 5.10 -39.91 31.19
N VAL A 22 4.36 -38.84 31.48
CA VAL A 22 3.15 -38.89 32.32
C VAL A 22 2.05 -39.72 31.65
N PHE A 23 1.83 -39.54 30.34
CA PHE A 23 0.84 -40.32 29.60
C PHE A 23 1.18 -41.81 29.52
N VAL A 24 2.45 -42.16 29.26
CA VAL A 24 2.92 -43.56 29.30
C VAL A 24 2.73 -44.15 30.69
N SER A 25 3.13 -43.44 31.74
CA SER A 25 3.01 -43.92 33.11
C SER A 25 1.55 -44.15 33.50
N ALA A 26 0.65 -43.23 33.15
CA ALA A 26 -0.79 -43.36 33.38
C ALA A 26 -1.38 -44.57 32.64
N ILE A 27 -1.04 -44.77 31.36
CA ILE A 27 -1.58 -45.88 30.55
C ILE A 27 -1.11 -47.25 31.09
N VAL A 28 0.14 -47.36 31.54
CA VAL A 28 0.68 -48.61 32.11
C VAL A 28 0.00 -49.00 33.42
N TRP A 29 -0.49 -48.03 34.19
CA TRP A 29 -1.14 -48.25 35.48
C TRP A 29 -2.66 -48.39 35.42
N PHE A 30 -3.34 -47.65 34.54
CA PHE A 30 -4.80 -47.52 34.57
C PHE A 30 -5.57 -48.35 33.53
N VAL A 31 -4.91 -48.91 32.52
CA VAL A 31 -5.62 -49.44 31.33
C VAL A 31 -5.44 -50.95 31.17
N GLU A 32 -6.57 -51.67 31.10
CA GLU A 32 -6.62 -53.10 30.79
C GLU A 32 -6.53 -53.40 29.27
N SER A 33 -7.14 -52.57 28.40
CA SER A 33 -7.05 -52.69 26.94
C SER A 33 -5.98 -51.77 26.33
N LYS A 34 -4.73 -52.23 26.34
CA LYS A 34 -3.54 -51.39 26.15
C LYS A 34 -3.25 -50.97 24.71
N LEU A 35 -3.78 -51.69 23.71
CA LEU A 35 -3.53 -51.39 22.29
C LEU A 35 -4.34 -50.19 21.77
N SER A 36 -5.59 -50.03 22.21
CA SER A 36 -6.43 -48.90 21.76
C SER A 36 -5.94 -47.55 22.27
N PHE A 37 -5.28 -47.53 23.44
CA PHE A 37 -4.70 -46.33 24.04
C PHE A 37 -3.38 -45.90 23.43
N LEU A 38 -2.73 -46.76 22.64
CA LEU A 38 -1.57 -46.36 21.84
C LEU A 38 -1.95 -45.20 20.90
N ASN A 39 -3.19 -45.18 20.39
CA ASN A 39 -3.69 -44.08 19.57
C ASN A 39 -3.73 -42.74 20.31
N PHE A 40 -3.76 -42.72 21.65
CA PHE A 40 -3.77 -41.47 22.39
C PHE A 40 -2.44 -40.71 22.28
N PHE A 41 -1.33 -41.42 22.01
CA PHE A 41 -0.02 -40.81 21.75
C PHE A 41 0.06 -40.09 20.40
N TYR A 42 -0.93 -40.26 19.50
CA TYR A 42 -1.02 -39.41 18.32
C TYR A 42 -1.24 -37.95 18.72
N LEU A 43 -2.04 -37.65 19.76
CA LEU A 43 -2.38 -36.27 20.12
C LEU A 43 -1.18 -35.43 20.56
N PRO A 44 -0.34 -35.86 21.53
CA PRO A 44 0.86 -35.12 21.88
C PRO A 44 1.79 -34.95 20.68
N VAL A 45 2.03 -36.02 19.91
CA VAL A 45 2.97 -35.98 18.78
C VAL A 45 2.48 -35.10 17.63
N LEU A 46 1.17 -35.13 17.36
CA LEU A 46 0.51 -34.20 16.43
C LEU A 46 0.65 -32.76 16.89
N LEU A 47 0.39 -32.48 18.16
CA LEU A 47 0.57 -31.14 18.74
C LEU A 47 2.03 -30.69 18.68
N GLY A 48 2.98 -31.59 18.95
CA GLY A 48 4.41 -31.32 18.83
C GLY A 48 4.81 -30.99 17.39
N SER A 49 4.31 -31.76 16.42
CA SER A 49 4.57 -31.49 15.01
C SER A 49 3.91 -30.21 14.50
N TYR A 50 2.71 -29.89 15.01
CA TYR A 50 1.96 -28.69 14.68
C TYR A 50 2.65 -27.43 15.17
N TYR A 51 3.04 -27.39 16.45
CA TYR A 51 3.58 -26.17 17.07
C TYR A 51 5.10 -25.99 16.85
N LEU A 52 5.88 -27.07 16.90
CA LEU A 52 7.36 -26.99 16.83
C LEU A 52 7.90 -27.39 15.45
N GLY A 53 7.02 -27.87 14.57
CA GLY A 53 7.36 -28.29 13.22
C GLY A 53 7.85 -29.73 13.12
N ILE A 54 8.20 -30.10 11.89
CA ILE A 54 8.43 -31.49 11.47
C ILE A 54 9.52 -32.19 12.29
N ARG A 55 10.62 -31.51 12.62
CA ARG A 55 11.77 -32.14 13.32
C ARG A 55 11.38 -32.60 14.72
N SER A 56 10.72 -31.74 15.49
CA SER A 56 10.29 -32.05 16.85
C SER A 56 9.15 -33.07 16.87
N GLY A 57 8.24 -33.02 15.89
CA GLY A 57 7.21 -34.06 15.71
C GLY A 57 7.80 -35.45 15.45
N VAL A 58 8.81 -35.55 14.59
CA VAL A 58 9.50 -36.82 14.29
C VAL A 58 10.32 -37.31 15.48
N LEU A 59 11.04 -36.42 16.18
CA LEU A 59 11.75 -36.78 17.41
C LEU A 59 10.80 -37.29 18.49
N GLY A 60 9.62 -36.67 18.62
CA GLY A 60 8.58 -37.13 19.53
C GLY A 60 8.01 -38.49 19.16
N ALA A 61 7.73 -38.70 17.88
CA ALA A 61 7.32 -40.01 17.36
C ALA A 61 8.35 -41.10 17.69
N PHE A 62 9.62 -40.82 17.45
CA PHE A 62 10.72 -41.73 17.76
C PHE A 62 10.84 -42.02 19.26
N PHE A 63 10.72 -40.99 20.11
CA PHE A 63 10.83 -41.15 21.56
C PHE A 63 9.64 -41.93 22.14
N THR A 64 8.42 -41.69 21.66
CA THR A 64 7.24 -42.49 22.06
C THR A 64 7.42 -43.96 21.68
N PHE A 65 7.88 -44.25 20.45
CA PHE A 65 8.19 -45.61 20.03
C PHE A 65 9.26 -46.27 20.91
N LEU A 66 10.35 -45.56 21.20
CA LEU A 66 11.44 -46.07 22.03
C LEU A 66 10.96 -46.41 23.45
N VAL A 67 10.18 -45.51 24.06
CA VAL A 67 9.62 -45.73 25.40
C VAL A 67 8.67 -46.92 25.40
N ILE A 68 7.78 -47.02 24.41
CA ILE A 68 6.85 -48.15 24.28
C ILE A 68 7.61 -49.47 24.08
N ALA A 69 8.66 -49.49 23.25
CA ALA A 69 9.49 -50.68 23.02
C ALA A 69 10.21 -51.14 24.30
N ILE A 70 10.74 -50.20 25.10
CA ILE A 70 11.36 -50.50 26.39
C ILE A 70 10.33 -51.09 27.36
N PHE A 71 9.15 -50.47 27.48
CA PHE A 71 8.10 -50.97 28.37
C PHE A 71 7.53 -52.33 27.94
N ALA A 72 7.39 -52.59 26.64
CA ALA A 72 6.98 -53.88 26.10
C ALA A 72 8.00 -55.00 26.42
N SER A 73 9.29 -54.66 26.49
CA SER A 73 10.36 -55.60 26.86
C SER A 73 10.37 -55.91 28.37
N ILE A 74 10.08 -54.92 29.23
CA ILE A 74 10.11 -55.08 30.69
C ILE A 74 8.85 -55.78 31.22
N TYR A 75 7.68 -55.55 30.61
CA TYR A 75 6.41 -56.12 31.05
C TYR A 75 5.69 -56.90 29.94
N PRO A 76 6.28 -57.98 29.40
CA PRO A 76 5.69 -58.75 28.30
C PRO A 76 4.31 -59.32 28.66
N ASP A 77 4.17 -59.86 29.88
CA ASP A 77 2.92 -60.48 30.38
C ASP A 77 1.72 -59.54 30.39
N ARG A 78 1.99 -58.23 30.44
CA ARG A 78 0.97 -57.19 30.49
C ARG A 78 0.40 -56.84 29.11
N PHE A 79 1.05 -57.24 28.01
CA PHE A 79 0.60 -56.98 26.64
C PHE A 79 0.22 -58.25 25.87
N ILE A 80 0.59 -59.44 26.36
CA ILE A 80 0.40 -60.74 25.68
C ILE A 80 -1.04 -61.30 25.78
N ALA A 81 -1.96 -60.63 26.46
CA ALA A 81 -3.27 -61.20 26.82
C ALA A 81 -4.13 -61.74 25.64
N GLN A 82 -3.85 -61.40 24.38
CA GLN A 82 -4.55 -61.94 23.19
C GLN A 82 -3.69 -62.15 21.92
N MET A 83 -2.37 -61.87 21.93
CA MET A 83 -1.52 -61.93 20.73
C MET A 83 -0.20 -62.66 20.96
N ASP A 84 0.27 -63.34 19.91
CA ASP A 84 1.63 -63.88 19.82
C ASP A 84 2.68 -62.76 19.84
N ILE A 85 3.88 -63.06 20.33
CA ILE A 85 4.98 -62.10 20.52
C ILE A 85 5.30 -61.39 19.19
N PHE A 86 5.25 -62.13 18.07
CA PHE A 86 5.46 -61.59 16.73
C PHE A 86 4.37 -60.58 16.32
N GLY A 87 3.11 -60.87 16.62
CA GLY A 87 1.98 -59.98 16.32
C GLY A 87 2.06 -58.67 17.08
N LEU A 88 2.51 -58.71 18.34
CA LEU A 88 2.73 -57.53 19.16
C LEU A 88 3.81 -56.62 18.55
N TRP A 89 4.98 -57.16 18.20
CA TRP A 89 6.05 -56.35 17.59
C TRP A 89 5.67 -55.79 16.22
N ALA A 90 4.98 -56.58 15.39
CA ALA A 90 4.46 -56.11 14.10
C ALA A 90 3.45 -54.96 14.27
N SER A 91 2.57 -55.03 15.27
CA SER A 91 1.59 -53.98 15.56
C SER A 91 2.25 -52.68 16.03
N ILE A 92 3.25 -52.77 16.92
CA ILE A 92 3.99 -51.61 17.44
C ILE A 92 4.80 -50.95 16.32
N LEU A 93 5.45 -51.75 15.46
CA LEU A 93 6.24 -51.21 14.34
C LEU A 93 5.35 -50.51 13.31
N THR A 94 4.20 -51.11 12.99
CA THR A 94 3.22 -50.51 12.06
C THR A 94 2.65 -49.21 12.64
N TRP A 95 2.31 -49.22 13.92
CA TRP A 95 1.79 -48.03 14.63
C TRP A 95 2.83 -46.90 14.66
N ALA A 96 4.08 -47.21 14.99
CA ALA A 96 5.17 -46.23 15.01
C ALA A 96 5.44 -45.64 13.63
N GLY A 97 5.43 -46.47 12.58
CA GLY A 97 5.55 -46.00 11.20
C GLY A 97 4.43 -45.03 10.82
N PHE A 98 3.18 -45.35 11.15
CA PHE A 98 2.05 -44.48 10.88
C PHE A 98 2.12 -43.16 11.67
N LEU A 99 2.65 -43.21 12.90
CA LEU A 99 2.80 -42.05 13.75
C LEU A 99 3.90 -41.10 13.27
N ILE A 100 5.03 -41.64 12.78
CA ILE A 100 6.06 -40.83 12.11
C ILE A 100 5.50 -40.20 10.83
N LEU A 101 4.78 -40.97 10.00
CA LEU A 101 4.22 -40.47 8.75
C LEU A 101 3.22 -39.33 9.01
N THR A 102 2.34 -39.51 10.00
CA THR A 102 1.36 -38.50 10.39
C THR A 102 2.03 -37.24 10.91
N ALA A 103 3.08 -37.37 11.73
CA ALA A 103 3.85 -36.24 12.22
C ALA A 103 4.45 -35.43 11.05
N VAL A 104 5.04 -36.10 10.06
CA VAL A 104 5.64 -35.43 8.89
C VAL A 104 4.58 -34.70 8.06
N ILE A 105 3.47 -35.37 7.72
CA ILE A 105 2.40 -34.77 6.89
C ILE A 105 1.82 -33.53 7.58
N VAL A 106 1.46 -33.64 8.85
CA VAL A 106 0.86 -32.53 9.61
C VAL A 106 1.84 -31.37 9.78
N GLY A 107 3.12 -31.67 10.01
CA GLY A 107 4.16 -30.65 10.10
C GLY A 107 4.40 -29.92 8.78
N PHE A 108 4.26 -30.58 7.63
CA PHE A 108 4.36 -29.95 6.31
C PHE A 108 3.15 -29.05 6.03
N THR A 109 1.93 -29.57 6.19
CA THR A 109 0.69 -28.82 5.94
C THR A 109 0.61 -27.55 6.79
N HIS A 110 1.04 -27.62 8.06
CA HIS A 110 1.02 -26.43 8.91
C HIS A 110 2.00 -25.35 8.45
N ARG A 111 3.21 -25.74 8.00
CA ARG A 111 4.19 -24.78 7.44
C ARG A 111 3.64 -24.06 6.23
N GLU A 112 3.04 -24.79 5.30
CA GLU A 112 2.45 -24.22 4.10
C GLU A 112 1.30 -23.26 4.43
N LEU A 113 0.47 -23.60 5.43
CA LEU A 113 -0.61 -22.74 5.89
C LEU A 113 -0.07 -21.44 6.52
N GLN A 114 0.96 -21.53 7.36
CA GLN A 114 1.61 -20.36 7.96
C GLN A 114 2.22 -19.46 6.89
N GLU A 115 2.91 -20.04 5.90
CA GLU A 115 3.50 -19.29 4.80
C GLU A 115 2.44 -18.52 4.02
N LYS A 116 1.36 -19.18 3.59
CA LYS A 116 0.21 -18.55 2.91
C LYS A 116 -0.44 -17.45 3.75
N MET A 117 -0.56 -17.63 5.06
CA MET A 117 -1.10 -16.61 5.96
C MET A 117 -0.19 -15.37 6.01
N THR A 118 1.13 -15.56 6.10
CA THR A 118 2.08 -14.43 6.09
C THR A 118 2.09 -13.68 4.76
N GLU A 119 1.94 -14.39 3.64
CA GLU A 119 1.81 -13.78 2.31
C GLU A 119 0.53 -12.94 2.21
N ALA A 120 -0.61 -13.47 2.68
CA ALA A 120 -1.87 -12.74 2.69
C ALA A 120 -1.79 -11.46 3.55
N LEU A 121 -1.15 -11.53 4.72
CA LEU A 121 -0.92 -10.37 5.58
C LEU A 121 -0.03 -9.32 4.91
N ARG A 122 1.05 -9.74 4.23
CA ARG A 122 1.94 -8.84 3.47
C ARG A 122 1.20 -8.19 2.29
N ALA A 123 0.38 -8.94 1.57
CA ALA A 123 -0.42 -8.41 0.47
C ALA A 123 -1.42 -7.35 0.96
N LYS A 124 -2.08 -7.60 2.09
CA LYS A 124 -2.98 -6.63 2.74
C LYS A 124 -2.24 -5.35 3.16
N ALA A 125 -1.05 -5.46 3.74
CA ALA A 125 -0.23 -4.32 4.13
C ALA A 125 0.23 -3.48 2.92
N LYS A 126 0.55 -4.12 1.80
CA LYS A 126 0.85 -3.41 0.53
C LYS A 126 -0.37 -2.68 -0.02
N ALA A 127 -1.55 -3.32 0.03
CA ALA A 127 -2.79 -2.71 -0.43
C ALA A 127 -3.15 -1.45 0.38
N SER A 128 -2.97 -1.47 1.72
CA SER A 128 -3.21 -0.28 2.55
C SER A 128 -2.22 0.85 2.25
N SER A 129 -0.93 0.53 2.05
CA SER A 129 0.08 1.55 1.69
C SER A 129 -0.20 2.18 0.32
N ASN A 130 -0.61 1.40 -0.68
CA ASN A 130 -1.00 1.93 -1.99
C ASN A 130 -2.24 2.83 -1.91
N ALA A 131 -3.20 2.50 -1.03
CA ALA A 131 -4.38 3.34 -0.80
C ALA A 131 -4.00 4.71 -0.21
N GLU A 132 -3.06 4.75 0.72
CA GLU A 132 -2.52 6.00 1.31
C GLU A 132 -1.81 6.87 0.25
N LEU A 133 -1.00 6.24 -0.62
CA LEU A 133 -0.32 6.96 -1.71
C LEU A 133 -1.31 7.55 -2.73
N LEU A 134 -2.39 6.82 -3.04
CA LEU A 134 -3.47 7.32 -3.89
C LEU A 134 -4.17 8.54 -3.27
N GLU A 135 -4.41 8.51 -1.95
CA GLU A 135 -4.99 9.65 -1.24
C GLU A 135 -4.07 10.87 -1.28
N GLN A 136 -2.78 10.70 -1.01
CA GLN A 136 -1.79 11.78 -1.13
C GLN A 136 -1.76 12.35 -2.56
N THR A 137 -1.70 11.49 -3.58
CA THR A 137 -1.69 11.92 -4.99
C THR A 137 -2.95 12.72 -5.33
N MET A 138 -4.11 12.27 -4.85
CA MET A 138 -5.37 12.98 -5.06
C MET A 138 -5.37 14.37 -4.42
N THR A 139 -4.82 14.51 -3.20
CA THR A 139 -4.71 15.83 -2.54
C THR A 139 -3.81 16.78 -3.32
N THR A 140 -2.67 16.30 -3.82
CA THR A 140 -1.73 17.12 -4.61
C THR A 140 -2.33 17.52 -5.96
N ILE A 141 -3.04 16.62 -6.65
CA ILE A 141 -3.76 16.97 -7.89
C ILE A 141 -4.77 18.08 -7.63
N ARG A 142 -5.54 17.98 -6.55
CA ARG A 142 -6.53 18.99 -6.17
C ARG A 142 -5.91 20.34 -5.84
N GLU A 143 -4.74 20.35 -5.22
CA GLU A 143 -3.97 21.58 -4.99
C GLU A 143 -3.53 22.22 -6.31
N PHE A 144 -2.98 21.43 -7.24
CA PHE A 144 -2.60 21.93 -8.57
C PHE A 144 -3.79 22.43 -9.39
N GLU A 145 -4.94 21.75 -9.30
CA GLU A 145 -6.19 22.20 -9.93
C GLU A 145 -6.59 23.59 -9.41
N SER A 146 -6.57 23.78 -8.09
CA SER A 146 -6.90 25.07 -7.48
C SER A 146 -5.91 26.18 -7.84
N GLU A 147 -4.62 25.86 -7.93
CA GLU A 147 -3.59 26.82 -8.35
C GLU A 147 -3.76 27.22 -9.82
N LEU A 148 -4.13 26.25 -10.67
CA LEU A 148 -4.35 26.49 -12.09
C LEU A 148 -5.58 27.37 -12.32
N ASP A 149 -6.68 27.09 -11.62
CA ASP A 149 -7.91 27.91 -11.68
C ASP A 149 -7.61 29.35 -11.27
N TYR A 150 -6.87 29.55 -10.18
CA TYR A 150 -6.45 30.88 -9.75
C TYR A 150 -5.61 31.60 -10.82
N LYS A 151 -4.64 30.92 -11.42
CA LYS A 151 -3.80 31.48 -12.50
C LYS A 151 -4.61 31.82 -13.75
N VAL A 152 -5.58 30.97 -14.11
CA VAL A 152 -6.46 31.22 -15.26
C VAL A 152 -7.33 32.45 -15.01
N GLU A 153 -7.90 32.58 -13.81
CA GLU A 153 -8.71 33.74 -13.43
C GLU A 153 -7.88 35.02 -13.42
N GLU A 154 -6.69 34.99 -12.84
CA GLU A 154 -5.76 36.13 -12.81
C GLU A 154 -5.38 36.58 -14.23
N ARG A 155 -5.02 35.63 -15.11
CA ARG A 155 -4.64 35.92 -16.50
C ARG A 155 -5.81 36.47 -17.29
N THR A 156 -7.01 35.96 -17.07
CA THR A 156 -8.24 36.46 -17.69
C THR A 156 -8.50 37.91 -17.26
N ARG A 157 -8.37 38.22 -15.97
CA ARG A 157 -8.52 39.58 -15.44
C ARG A 157 -7.49 40.55 -16.02
N VAL A 158 -6.23 40.13 -16.09
CA VAL A 158 -5.14 40.95 -16.67
C VAL A 158 -5.38 41.21 -18.16
N LEU A 159 -5.85 40.20 -18.90
CA LEU A 159 -6.19 40.34 -20.32
C LEU A 159 -7.34 41.32 -20.51
N GLU A 160 -8.42 41.21 -19.72
CA GLU A 160 -9.54 42.16 -19.77
C GLU A 160 -9.11 43.61 -19.48
N GLN A 161 -8.27 43.81 -18.46
CA GLN A 161 -7.73 45.13 -18.14
C GLN A 161 -6.90 45.71 -19.30
N LYS A 162 -6.02 44.89 -19.91
CA LYS A 162 -5.24 45.31 -21.09
C LYS A 162 -6.13 45.59 -22.29
N THR A 163 -7.16 44.78 -22.54
CA THR A 163 -8.12 45.03 -23.62
C THR A 163 -8.87 46.34 -23.38
N LYS A 164 -9.24 46.65 -22.13
CA LYS A 164 -9.88 47.92 -21.77
C LYS A 164 -8.96 49.12 -21.98
N SER A 165 -7.70 49.05 -21.57
CA SER A 165 -6.73 50.14 -21.77
C SER A 165 -6.41 50.36 -23.26
N ILE A 166 -6.26 49.28 -24.04
CA ILE A 166 -6.05 49.36 -25.49
C ILE A 166 -7.27 50.01 -26.17
N ARG A 167 -8.50 49.65 -25.78
CA ARG A 167 -9.70 50.29 -26.31
C ARG A 167 -9.76 51.78 -25.98
N ALA A 168 -9.45 52.16 -24.74
CA ALA A 168 -9.42 53.57 -24.34
C ALA A 168 -8.39 54.38 -25.14
N HIS A 169 -7.15 53.88 -25.27
CA HIS A 169 -6.15 54.52 -26.13
C HIS A 169 -6.58 54.58 -27.59
N LYS A 170 -7.24 53.55 -28.11
CA LYS A 170 -7.75 53.55 -29.48
C LYS A 170 -8.79 54.65 -29.70
N GLU A 171 -9.72 54.81 -28.76
CA GLU A 171 -10.76 55.84 -28.80
C GLU A 171 -10.16 57.25 -28.73
N GLU A 172 -9.21 57.48 -27.82
CA GLU A 172 -8.48 58.75 -27.69
C GLU A 172 -7.71 59.12 -28.98
N VAL A 173 -7.04 58.13 -29.58
CA VAL A 173 -6.35 58.31 -30.87
C VAL A 173 -7.35 58.63 -31.99
N GLU A 174 -8.47 57.91 -32.08
CA GLU A 174 -9.50 58.18 -33.09
C GLU A 174 -10.09 59.59 -32.92
N GLU A 175 -10.44 60.01 -31.70
CA GLU A 175 -10.95 61.36 -31.41
C GLU A 175 -9.95 62.45 -31.83
N THR A 176 -8.67 62.28 -31.47
CA THR A 176 -7.61 63.22 -31.83
C THR A 176 -7.47 63.33 -33.35
N LEU A 177 -7.53 62.20 -34.07
CA LEU A 177 -7.45 62.17 -35.52
C LEU A 177 -8.66 62.87 -36.19
N TYR A 178 -9.87 62.60 -35.70
CA TYR A 178 -11.09 63.25 -36.19
C TYR A 178 -11.13 64.75 -35.88
N SER A 179 -10.45 65.22 -34.83
CA SER A 179 -10.38 66.66 -34.49
C SER A 179 -9.40 67.46 -35.37
N THR A 180 -8.34 66.81 -35.88
CA THR A 180 -7.23 67.47 -36.59
C THR A 180 -7.33 67.35 -38.11
N MET A 181 -8.12 66.40 -38.63
CA MET A 181 -8.21 66.07 -40.05
C MET A 181 -9.66 65.93 -40.53
N ASP A 182 -9.86 65.95 -41.84
CA ASP A 182 -11.17 65.67 -42.44
C ASP A 182 -11.62 64.22 -42.15
N PRO A 183 -12.87 63.98 -41.73
CA PRO A 183 -13.36 62.63 -41.37
C PRO A 183 -13.20 61.57 -42.46
N ALA A 184 -13.24 61.96 -43.74
CA ALA A 184 -13.04 61.03 -44.85
C ALA A 184 -11.58 60.56 -44.93
N VAL A 185 -10.62 61.43 -44.63
CA VAL A 185 -9.19 61.10 -44.60
C VAL A 185 -8.88 60.17 -43.42
N VAL A 186 -9.44 60.45 -42.24
CA VAL A 186 -9.27 59.61 -41.03
C VAL A 186 -9.80 58.20 -41.26
N LYS A 187 -11.00 58.06 -41.84
CA LYS A 187 -11.57 56.75 -42.17
C LYS A 187 -10.69 55.96 -43.14
N LEU A 188 -10.17 56.62 -44.18
CA LEU A 188 -9.23 56.00 -45.12
C LEU A 188 -7.90 55.63 -44.46
N MET A 189 -7.45 56.39 -43.46
CA MET A 189 -6.24 56.09 -42.69
C MET A 189 -6.40 54.84 -41.85
N ILE A 190 -7.50 54.74 -41.11
CA ILE A 190 -7.83 53.60 -40.25
C ILE A 190 -8.00 52.32 -41.08
N GLU A 191 -8.62 52.42 -42.27
CA GLU A 191 -8.75 51.30 -43.21
C GLU A 191 -7.44 50.95 -43.95
N GLY A 192 -6.36 51.75 -43.80
CA GLY A 192 -5.09 51.54 -44.51
C GLY A 192 -5.16 51.84 -46.01
N ARG A 193 -6.11 52.67 -46.44
CA ARG A 193 -6.45 52.96 -47.85
C ARG A 193 -6.14 54.40 -48.27
N ILE A 194 -5.33 55.13 -47.51
CA ILE A 194 -4.87 56.47 -47.91
C ILE A 194 -4.16 56.40 -49.26
N ARG A 195 -4.52 57.31 -50.15
CA ARG A 195 -3.86 57.52 -51.44
C ARG A 195 -3.56 58.98 -51.61
N THR A 196 -2.40 59.28 -52.18
CA THR A 196 -2.01 60.64 -52.54
C THR A 196 -2.70 61.01 -53.84
N GLU A 197 -3.41 62.15 -53.84
CA GLU A 197 -4.09 62.68 -55.02
C GLU A 197 -3.75 64.16 -55.19
N ASN A 198 -3.49 64.58 -56.42
CA ASN A 198 -3.31 65.99 -56.75
C ASN A 198 -4.67 66.64 -56.97
N ARG A 199 -5.08 67.52 -56.06
CA ARG A 199 -6.34 68.27 -56.15
C ARG A 199 -6.05 69.76 -56.23
N ARG A 200 -6.87 70.49 -57.00
CA ARG A 200 -6.86 71.97 -56.97
C ARG A 200 -7.48 72.42 -55.65
N ILE A 201 -6.66 72.97 -54.77
CA ILE A 201 -7.07 73.46 -53.45
C ILE A 201 -6.85 74.97 -53.38
N SER A 202 -7.73 75.65 -52.64
CA SER A 202 -7.57 77.05 -52.28
C SER A 202 -7.08 77.12 -50.85
N VAL A 203 -6.00 77.88 -50.61
CA VAL A 203 -5.38 78.01 -49.28
C VAL A 203 -5.58 79.43 -48.78
N MET A 204 -6.12 79.58 -47.58
CA MET A 204 -6.25 80.87 -46.89
C MET A 204 -5.18 80.95 -45.81
N PHE A 205 -4.39 82.02 -45.84
CA PHE A 205 -3.42 82.32 -44.79
C PHE A 205 -3.89 83.56 -44.03
N SER A 206 -3.82 83.51 -42.70
CA SER A 206 -3.98 84.69 -41.84
C SER A 206 -2.80 84.77 -40.89
N ASP A 207 -2.22 85.95 -40.78
CA ASP A 207 -1.11 86.22 -39.86
C ASP A 207 -1.47 87.40 -38.94
N LEU A 208 -0.84 87.44 -37.77
CA LEU A 208 -1.04 88.48 -36.77
C LEU A 208 0.02 89.58 -36.96
N LYS A 209 -0.42 90.75 -37.45
CA LYS A 209 0.45 91.91 -37.61
C LYS A 209 0.99 92.37 -36.26
N GLY A 210 2.31 92.31 -36.09
CA GLY A 210 2.99 92.82 -34.90
C GLY A 210 3.10 91.83 -33.73
N PHE A 211 2.77 90.55 -33.94
CA PHE A 211 2.85 89.49 -32.92
C PHE A 211 4.20 89.45 -32.19
N THR A 212 5.30 89.55 -32.95
CA THR A 212 6.66 89.51 -32.39
C THR A 212 6.95 90.66 -31.42
N GLN A 213 6.38 91.84 -31.66
CA GLN A 213 6.55 92.99 -30.77
C GLN A 213 5.67 92.84 -29.53
N TYR A 214 4.40 92.47 -29.72
CA TYR A 214 3.45 92.22 -28.63
C TYR A 214 3.95 91.15 -27.65
N SER A 215 4.48 90.03 -28.17
CA SER A 215 5.06 88.96 -27.34
C SER A 215 6.29 89.39 -26.56
N LYS A 216 7.09 90.35 -27.06
CA LYS A 216 8.25 90.87 -26.32
C LYS A 216 7.83 91.80 -25.19
N ASP A 217 6.81 92.63 -25.43
CA ASP A 217 6.34 93.62 -24.47
C ASP A 217 5.50 92.99 -23.32
N HIS A 218 4.94 91.79 -23.54
CA HIS A 218 4.11 91.06 -22.57
C HIS A 218 4.71 89.70 -22.15
N SER A 219 6.03 89.55 -22.23
CA SER A 219 6.72 88.40 -21.62
C SER A 219 6.66 88.52 -20.10
N ALA A 220 6.06 87.52 -19.43
CA ALA A 220 6.18 87.30 -17.99
C ALA A 220 7.58 86.78 -17.63
#